data_AF-A0A9N9IB53-F1
#
_entry.id   AF-A0A9N9IB53-F1
#
_cell.length_a   1.000
_cell.length_b   1.000
_cell.length_c   1.000
_cell.angle_alpha   90.00
_cell.angle_beta   90.00
_cell.angle_gamma   90.00
#
_symmetry.space_group_name_H-M   'P 1'
#
loop_
_entity.id
_entity.type
_entity.pdbx_description
1 polymer ?
#
loop_
_entity_poly.entity_id
_entity_poly.type
_entity_poly.pdbx_seq_one_letter_code
_entity_poly.pdbx_strand_id
1 'polypeptide(L)'
;EMRIGKKVGKILSDNKEKTPEEFKAIFSKSKCDELFNEEWSEVKKDQDAFLRTMTKEMKSLEQHVVNSFNEAIINGHGIVNNDRGDVKEKQKFAKRFWKKLLKPATLIRSNFLDQFVDDVKVKIKWYNMYDNSSEEFKKSVINRIKAKIEETSTQICNELRSRNALAIEFNQPLDWLRKLCDNIYNVITEFSKFTIEINDYSLIEQYLRLQVFDTLVYNTERWNRSQQDNLEKLREDLLKCFHDILSNSSYENIATQLFRYVSQSVELTLVIQQQLIWEVLKEYSKNHWMSEDRNFTRYAYERSFGSYNVEKSRNYINDPISFMISLFEEEIDVIKNARIERRLEEIEKAMYDALKELGEIISDWQQRVPTTTPYENFSLEEIFQRTEIRDDAEPSSSLESSKIISPENLIEDAIRILGKCTISSPQDFYVKLKEEYNKYVTEFQNLWKEKQADICRKSMVMEVENFKLIYSKEIMGCRHTSKCELPEHEINTNHRASFHLMSCFTGVQARDTKNANLIICNEPDNYRYHYIKQDDEKLLFEEYTKKYYPEWWQLLERKKPDEDQIMQVRAIWMHLKTELCSKFNMVDSTPKNWHRDYYHLAESEY
;
A
#
# COMPACT_ATOMS: atom_id res chain seq x y z
N GLU A 1 13.58 -28.62 -9.57
CA GLU A 1 13.66 -29.18 -10.94
C GLU A 1 12.33 -29.80 -11.33
N MET A 2 11.96 -29.83 -12.61
CA MET A 2 10.88 -30.69 -13.10
C MET A 2 11.39 -32.08 -13.49
N ARG A 3 10.89 -33.13 -12.84
CA ARG A 3 11.21 -34.53 -13.17
C ARG A 3 10.60 -34.98 -14.52
N ILE A 4 9.48 -34.37 -14.92
CA ILE A 4 8.81 -34.61 -16.21
C ILE A 4 9.79 -34.49 -17.38
N GLY A 5 10.63 -33.45 -17.43
CA GLY A 5 11.66 -33.30 -18.47
C GLY A 5 12.69 -34.43 -18.47
N LYS A 6 13.16 -34.90 -17.30
CA LYS A 6 14.05 -36.08 -17.17
C LYS A 6 13.40 -37.34 -17.77
N LYS A 7 12.08 -37.49 -17.64
CA LYS A 7 11.32 -38.64 -18.17
C LYS A 7 11.02 -38.51 -19.67
N VAL A 8 10.67 -37.33 -20.17
CA VAL A 8 10.53 -37.05 -21.62
C VAL A 8 11.84 -37.32 -22.35
N GLY A 9 12.95 -36.75 -21.86
CA GLY A 9 14.28 -36.96 -22.43
C GLY A 9 14.66 -38.44 -22.53
N LYS A 10 14.47 -39.17 -21.42
CA LYS A 10 14.69 -40.63 -21.41
C LYS A 10 13.77 -41.35 -22.39
N ILE A 11 12.48 -41.04 -22.44
CA ILE A 11 11.51 -41.65 -23.37
C ILE A 11 11.94 -41.44 -24.83
N LEU A 12 12.34 -40.23 -25.20
CA LEU A 12 12.82 -39.89 -26.55
C LEU A 12 14.12 -40.64 -26.88
N SER A 13 15.08 -40.65 -25.95
CA SER A 13 16.36 -41.38 -26.10
C SER A 13 16.17 -42.89 -26.25
N ASP A 14 15.35 -43.50 -25.38
CA ASP A 14 15.08 -44.95 -25.36
C ASP A 14 14.30 -45.41 -26.61
N ASN A 15 13.64 -44.49 -27.34
CA ASN A 15 12.85 -44.77 -28.54
C ASN A 15 13.38 -44.06 -29.80
N LYS A 16 14.62 -43.56 -29.79
CA LYS A 16 15.24 -42.74 -30.86
C LYS A 16 15.22 -43.37 -32.28
N GLU A 17 15.03 -44.69 -32.37
CA GLU A 17 15.03 -45.47 -33.62
C GLU A 17 13.60 -45.71 -34.15
N LYS A 18 12.57 -45.13 -33.53
CA LYS A 18 11.17 -45.27 -33.92
C LYS A 18 10.70 -44.18 -34.87
N THR A 19 9.96 -44.59 -35.89
CA THR A 19 9.23 -43.68 -36.80
C THR A 19 8.13 -42.92 -36.06
N PRO A 20 7.70 -41.73 -36.53
CA PRO A 20 6.60 -40.97 -35.90
C PRO A 20 5.29 -41.76 -35.78
N GLU A 21 5.02 -42.65 -36.73
CA GLU A 21 3.88 -43.57 -36.73
C GLU A 21 3.98 -44.62 -35.61
N GLU A 22 5.15 -45.24 -35.44
CA GLU A 22 5.41 -46.13 -34.30
C GLU A 22 5.37 -45.39 -32.96
N PHE A 23 5.89 -44.16 -32.91
CA PHE A 23 5.86 -43.31 -31.72
C PHE A 23 4.41 -43.04 -31.27
N LYS A 24 3.54 -42.66 -32.21
CA LYS A 24 2.08 -42.50 -31.97
C LYS A 24 1.38 -43.80 -31.57
N ALA A 25 1.83 -44.96 -32.07
CA ALA A 25 1.27 -46.25 -31.69
C ALA A 25 1.66 -46.67 -30.26
N ILE A 26 2.89 -46.37 -29.83
CA ILE A 26 3.40 -46.66 -28.48
C ILE A 26 2.83 -45.67 -27.46
N PHE A 27 2.92 -44.37 -27.76
CA PHE A 27 2.52 -43.28 -26.89
C PHE A 27 1.08 -42.83 -27.15
N SER A 28 0.16 -43.79 -27.05
CA SER A 28 -1.28 -43.50 -27.02
C SER A 28 -1.63 -42.56 -25.86
N LYS A 29 -2.71 -41.76 -26.01
CA LYS A 29 -3.13 -40.77 -25.00
C LYS A 29 -3.17 -41.35 -23.58
N SER A 30 -3.74 -42.54 -23.40
CA SER A 30 -3.81 -43.20 -22.09
C SER A 30 -2.44 -43.53 -21.49
N LYS A 31 -1.43 -43.85 -22.31
CA LYS A 31 -0.06 -44.13 -21.84
C LYS A 31 0.67 -42.84 -21.47
N CYS A 32 0.44 -41.76 -22.21
CA CYS A 32 0.95 -40.43 -21.87
C CYS A 32 0.32 -39.91 -20.56
N ASP A 33 -1.01 -40.03 -20.41
CA ASP A 33 -1.70 -39.65 -19.17
C ASP A 33 -1.18 -40.45 -17.96
N GLU A 34 -0.94 -41.76 -18.11
CA GLU A 34 -0.34 -42.60 -17.07
C GLU A 34 1.06 -42.10 -16.64
N LEU A 35 1.98 -41.96 -17.61
CA LEU A 35 3.38 -41.56 -17.36
C LEU A 35 3.51 -40.16 -16.77
N PHE A 36 2.62 -39.24 -17.14
CA PHE A 36 2.55 -37.89 -16.58
C PHE A 36 2.01 -37.90 -15.15
N ASN A 37 0.93 -38.65 -14.89
CA ASN A 37 0.33 -38.70 -13.55
C ASN A 37 1.23 -39.34 -12.50
N GLU A 38 2.13 -40.27 -12.89
CA GLU A 38 3.20 -40.76 -12.00
C GLU A 38 4.08 -39.62 -11.47
N GLU A 39 4.66 -38.80 -12.36
CA GLU A 39 5.53 -37.69 -11.97
C GLU A 39 4.77 -36.56 -11.26
N TRP A 40 3.54 -36.29 -11.72
CA TRP A 40 2.67 -35.29 -11.11
C TRP A 40 2.26 -35.65 -9.67
N SER A 41 2.19 -36.94 -9.34
CA SER A 41 1.85 -37.40 -7.99
C SER A 41 2.84 -36.93 -6.91
N GLU A 42 4.10 -36.68 -7.29
CA GLU A 42 5.13 -36.12 -6.41
C GLU A 42 4.96 -34.61 -6.23
N VAL A 43 4.75 -33.88 -7.34
CA VAL A 43 4.47 -32.42 -7.32
C VAL A 43 3.25 -32.12 -6.44
N LYS A 44 2.22 -32.98 -6.48
CA LYS A 44 1.04 -32.84 -5.62
C LYS A 44 1.33 -33.09 -4.14
N LYS A 45 2.22 -34.02 -3.78
CA LYS A 45 2.64 -34.23 -2.37
C LYS A 45 3.38 -33.00 -1.83
N ASP A 46 4.24 -32.40 -2.64
CA ASP A 46 4.96 -31.17 -2.30
C ASP A 46 4.00 -29.98 -2.15
N GLN A 47 2.99 -29.85 -3.03
CA GLN A 47 1.89 -28.88 -2.85
C GLN A 47 1.13 -29.12 -1.54
N ASP A 48 0.66 -30.35 -1.29
CA ASP A 48 -0.09 -30.68 -0.08
C ASP A 48 0.74 -30.38 1.18
N ALA A 49 2.06 -30.61 1.15
CA ALA A 49 2.97 -30.21 2.23
C ALA A 49 3.04 -28.68 2.39
N PHE A 50 3.30 -27.94 1.31
CA PHE A 50 3.39 -26.48 1.31
C PHE A 50 2.10 -25.80 1.81
N LEU A 51 0.92 -26.24 1.34
CA LEU A 51 -0.38 -25.70 1.79
C LEU A 51 -0.58 -25.92 3.31
N ARG A 52 -0.15 -27.07 3.85
CA ARG A 52 -0.17 -27.36 5.30
C ARG A 52 0.86 -26.56 6.11
N THR A 53 1.92 -26.05 5.48
CA THR A 53 2.87 -25.14 6.13
C THR A 53 2.39 -23.69 6.11
N MET A 54 1.82 -23.23 4.99
CA MET A 54 1.40 -21.84 4.79
C MET A 54 0.06 -21.49 5.43
N THR A 55 -0.83 -22.47 5.61
CA THR A 55 -2.15 -22.24 6.20
C THR A 55 -2.26 -22.83 7.60
N LYS A 56 -2.87 -22.08 8.52
CA LYS A 56 -3.21 -22.58 9.85
C LYS A 56 -4.52 -23.35 9.77
N GLU A 57 -4.53 -24.58 10.30
CA GLU A 57 -5.80 -25.27 10.59
C GLU A 57 -6.74 -24.36 11.39
N MET A 58 -8.06 -24.45 11.18
CA MET A 58 -9.03 -23.52 11.80
C MET A 58 -8.84 -23.36 13.32
N LYS A 59 -8.51 -24.44 14.05
CA LYS A 59 -8.21 -24.39 15.50
C LYS A 59 -6.92 -23.65 15.84
N SER A 60 -5.89 -23.79 15.00
CA SER A 60 -4.62 -23.07 15.11
C SER A 60 -4.78 -21.59 14.77
N LEU A 61 -5.63 -21.25 13.79
CA LEU A 61 -6.00 -19.87 13.47
C LEU A 61 -6.84 -19.24 14.60
N GLU A 62 -7.81 -19.98 15.14
CA GLU A 62 -8.62 -19.53 16.28
C GLU A 62 -7.75 -19.26 17.52
N GLN A 63 -6.84 -20.18 17.86
CA GLN A 63 -5.89 -19.99 18.94
C GLN A 63 -4.90 -18.83 18.67
N HIS A 64 -4.49 -18.62 17.41
CA HIS A 64 -3.64 -17.47 17.01
C HIS A 64 -4.36 -16.15 17.28
N VAL A 65 -5.60 -15.99 16.81
CA VAL A 65 -6.40 -14.78 17.04
C VAL A 65 -6.63 -14.55 18.53
N VAL A 66 -7.03 -15.59 19.28
CA VAL A 66 -7.22 -15.50 20.74
C VAL A 66 -5.93 -15.10 21.46
N ASN A 67 -4.77 -15.64 21.07
CA ASN A 67 -3.49 -15.30 21.69
C ASN A 67 -3.09 -13.85 21.39
N SER A 68 -3.07 -13.44 20.11
CA SER A 68 -2.62 -12.10 19.71
C SER A 68 -3.50 -10.98 20.27
N PHE A 69 -4.83 -11.18 20.38
CA PHE A 69 -5.69 -10.22 21.07
C PHE A 69 -5.45 -10.21 22.58
N ASN A 70 -5.34 -11.37 23.26
CA ASN A 70 -5.07 -11.37 24.70
C ASN A 70 -3.71 -10.72 25.05
N GLU A 71 -2.67 -10.95 24.23
CA GLU A 71 -1.38 -10.28 24.35
C GLU A 71 -1.50 -8.76 24.16
N ALA A 72 -2.23 -8.30 23.14
CA ALA A 72 -2.50 -6.88 22.95
C ALA A 72 -3.22 -6.23 24.13
N ILE A 73 -4.18 -6.92 24.77
CA ILE A 73 -4.86 -6.41 25.98
C ILE A 73 -3.90 -6.42 27.19
N ILE A 74 -2.94 -7.36 27.28
CA ILE A 74 -1.85 -7.32 28.27
C ILE A 74 -0.96 -6.08 28.05
N ASN A 75 -0.45 -5.90 26.83
CA ASN A 75 0.45 -4.80 26.48
C ASN A 75 -0.22 -3.42 26.61
N GLY A 76 -1.46 -3.28 26.15
CA GLY A 76 -2.26 -2.05 26.28
C GLY A 76 -2.47 -1.62 27.73
N HIS A 77 -2.75 -2.56 28.65
CA HIS A 77 -2.79 -2.25 30.09
C HIS A 77 -1.45 -1.73 30.62
N GLY A 78 -0.33 -2.35 30.23
CA GLY A 78 1.00 -1.96 30.71
C GLY A 78 1.34 -0.52 30.30
N ILE A 79 1.15 -0.21 29.03
CA ILE A 79 1.38 1.13 28.44
C ILE A 79 0.50 2.17 29.16
N VAL A 80 -0.80 1.88 29.31
CA VAL A 80 -1.79 2.82 29.86
C VAL A 80 -1.68 2.98 31.39
N ASN A 81 -1.06 2.04 32.11
CA ASN A 81 -0.73 2.19 33.53
C ASN A 81 0.60 2.93 33.78
N ASN A 82 1.57 2.82 32.87
CA ASN A 82 2.88 3.47 33.01
C ASN A 82 2.86 4.96 32.65
N ASP A 83 1.85 5.44 31.93
CA ASP A 83 1.65 6.85 31.62
C ASP A 83 1.26 7.67 32.87
N ARG A 84 2.26 8.38 33.41
CA ARG A 84 2.18 9.27 34.58
C ARG A 84 1.93 10.74 34.23
N GLY A 85 1.54 11.05 32.99
CA GLY A 85 1.22 12.42 32.57
C GLY A 85 -0.06 13.00 33.19
N ASP A 86 -0.16 14.32 33.20
CA ASP A 86 -1.33 15.05 33.72
C ASP A 86 -2.59 14.82 32.87
N VAL A 87 -3.75 14.76 33.52
CA VAL A 87 -4.78 13.78 33.18
C VAL A 87 -5.82 14.31 32.19
N LYS A 88 -5.47 14.29 30.89
CA LYS A 88 -6.41 14.59 29.80
C LYS A 88 -7.57 13.59 29.78
N GLU A 89 -8.78 14.03 29.44
CA GLU A 89 -9.98 13.16 29.38
C GLU A 89 -9.80 11.94 28.48
N LYS A 90 -9.08 12.06 27.36
CA LYS A 90 -8.73 10.94 26.47
C LYS A 90 -7.95 9.84 27.19
N GLN A 91 -7.00 10.19 28.07
CA GLN A 91 -6.28 9.21 28.89
C GLN A 91 -7.19 8.59 29.97
N LYS A 92 -8.15 9.35 30.53
CA LYS A 92 -9.17 8.79 31.45
C LYS A 92 -10.08 7.79 30.74
N PHE A 93 -10.48 8.10 29.50
CA PHE A 93 -11.25 7.20 28.66
C PHE A 93 -10.46 5.93 28.32
N ALA A 94 -9.22 6.05 27.84
CA ALA A 94 -8.35 4.90 27.56
C ALA A 94 -8.12 4.05 28.83
N LYS A 95 -7.81 4.66 29.98
CA LYS A 95 -7.67 3.98 31.28
C LYS A 95 -8.94 3.21 31.69
N ARG A 96 -10.13 3.63 31.25
CA ARG A 96 -11.41 2.91 31.44
C ARG A 96 -11.66 1.83 30.37
N PHE A 97 -11.38 2.12 29.11
CA PHE A 97 -11.53 1.19 27.97
C PHE A 97 -10.71 -0.08 28.25
N TRP A 98 -9.39 0.05 28.36
CA TRP A 98 -8.49 -1.09 28.55
C TRP A 98 -8.82 -1.86 29.83
N LYS A 99 -9.01 -1.17 30.97
CA LYS A 99 -9.32 -1.84 32.26
C LYS A 99 -10.64 -2.63 32.26
N LYS A 100 -11.59 -2.32 31.36
CA LYS A 100 -12.87 -3.04 31.23
C LYS A 100 -12.83 -4.19 30.20
N LEU A 101 -11.70 -4.47 29.56
CA LEU A 101 -11.55 -5.63 28.67
C LEU A 101 -11.28 -6.92 29.47
N LEU A 102 -11.96 -8.01 29.08
CA LEU A 102 -11.81 -9.34 29.69
C LEU A 102 -10.39 -9.92 29.54
N LYS A 103 -9.97 -10.70 30.55
CA LYS A 103 -8.68 -11.42 30.57
C LYS A 103 -8.79 -12.78 31.28
N PRO A 104 -8.40 -13.89 30.63
CA PRO A 104 -8.31 -14.04 29.19
C PRO A 104 -9.71 -13.95 28.55
N ALA A 105 -9.84 -13.23 27.44
CA ALA A 105 -11.03 -13.31 26.60
C ALA A 105 -10.90 -14.51 25.65
N THR A 106 -11.99 -15.23 25.39
CA THR A 106 -12.09 -16.37 24.46
C THR A 106 -12.51 -15.91 23.07
N LEU A 107 -12.82 -16.82 22.13
CA LEU A 107 -13.58 -16.48 20.93
C LEU A 107 -14.98 -17.11 21.04
N ILE A 108 -16.03 -16.29 20.97
CA ILE A 108 -17.43 -16.74 20.98
C ILE A 108 -17.95 -16.70 19.54
N ARG A 109 -18.22 -17.87 18.95
CA ARG A 109 -18.57 -18.02 17.53
C ARG A 109 -20.07 -18.21 17.25
N SER A 110 -20.87 -18.58 18.24
CA SER A 110 -22.31 -18.88 18.07
C SER A 110 -23.19 -17.65 18.23
N ASN A 111 -23.90 -17.25 17.17
CA ASN A 111 -24.95 -16.21 17.13
C ASN A 111 -24.54 -14.81 17.65
N PHE A 112 -23.24 -14.56 17.83
CA PHE A 112 -22.75 -13.36 18.50
C PHE A 112 -22.95 -12.09 17.66
N LEU A 113 -22.73 -12.16 16.34
CA LEU A 113 -22.87 -11.01 15.45
C LEU A 113 -24.32 -10.52 15.37
N ASP A 114 -25.29 -11.43 15.36
CA ASP A 114 -26.73 -11.14 15.31
C ASP A 114 -27.25 -10.48 16.61
N GLN A 115 -26.54 -10.67 17.73
CA GLN A 115 -26.91 -10.18 19.06
C GLN A 115 -26.10 -8.94 19.50
N PHE A 116 -24.91 -8.74 18.94
CA PHE A 116 -24.01 -7.63 19.27
C PHE A 116 -24.68 -6.26 19.22
N VAL A 117 -25.57 -6.05 18.23
CA VAL A 117 -26.29 -4.78 18.06
C VAL A 117 -27.15 -4.43 19.28
N ASP A 118 -27.78 -5.38 19.97
CA ASP A 118 -28.66 -5.08 21.11
C ASP A 118 -27.93 -5.11 22.47
N ASP A 119 -26.84 -5.87 22.60
CA ASP A 119 -26.16 -6.04 23.90
C ASP A 119 -25.21 -4.91 24.30
N VAL A 120 -24.79 -4.03 23.38
CA VAL A 120 -23.93 -2.87 23.68
C VAL A 120 -24.70 -1.80 24.48
N LYS A 121 -24.76 -2.01 25.79
CA LYS A 121 -25.46 -1.15 26.76
C LYS A 121 -24.65 0.12 27.04
N VAL A 122 -25.19 1.27 26.64
CA VAL A 122 -24.66 2.61 26.92
C VAL A 122 -25.57 3.33 27.93
N LYS A 123 -24.98 4.06 28.88
CA LYS A 123 -25.67 4.99 29.78
C LYS A 123 -25.33 6.42 29.38
N ILE A 124 -26.33 7.29 29.39
CA ILE A 124 -26.18 8.72 29.09
C ILE A 124 -26.75 9.49 30.28
N LYS A 125 -26.04 10.51 30.76
CA LYS A 125 -26.49 11.41 31.84
C LYS A 125 -26.19 12.85 31.45
N TRP A 126 -27.11 13.76 31.73
CA TRP A 126 -26.89 15.19 31.47
C TRP A 126 -26.10 15.87 32.59
N TYR A 127 -25.35 16.92 32.27
CA TYR A 127 -24.60 17.69 33.26
C TYR A 127 -25.52 18.76 33.88
N ASN A 128 -26.05 18.45 35.07
CA ASN A 128 -27.02 19.19 35.89
C ASN A 128 -28.51 18.95 35.55
N MET A 129 -29.28 18.51 36.54
CA MET A 129 -30.74 18.24 36.52
C MET A 129 -31.23 17.04 35.67
N TYR A 130 -32.53 16.78 35.77
CA TYR A 130 -33.24 15.52 35.48
C TYR A 130 -33.03 14.94 34.06
N ASP A 131 -33.17 13.61 33.93
CA ASP A 131 -33.04 12.87 32.65
C ASP A 131 -34.22 13.12 31.70
N ASN A 132 -34.21 14.31 31.09
CA ASN A 132 -35.15 14.75 30.06
C ASN A 132 -34.57 14.59 28.64
N SER A 133 -33.51 13.78 28.47
CA SER A 133 -33.01 13.45 27.14
C SER A 133 -33.97 12.46 26.47
N SER A 134 -34.48 12.79 25.28
CA SER A 134 -35.47 11.93 24.61
C SER A 134 -34.89 10.55 24.29
N GLU A 135 -35.72 9.51 24.32
CA GLU A 135 -35.26 8.16 23.93
C GLU A 135 -34.80 8.11 22.47
N GLU A 136 -35.28 9.00 21.61
CA GLU A 136 -34.77 9.20 20.25
C GLU A 136 -33.34 9.74 20.24
N PHE A 137 -33.01 10.71 21.09
CA PHE A 137 -31.64 11.20 21.26
C PHE A 137 -30.73 10.10 21.82
N LYS A 138 -31.18 9.37 22.86
CA LYS A 138 -30.41 8.26 23.43
C LYS A 138 -30.12 7.18 22.38
N LYS A 139 -31.12 6.78 21.59
CA LYS A 139 -30.96 5.88 20.44
C LYS A 139 -30.01 6.45 19.38
N SER A 140 -30.10 7.73 19.04
CA SER A 140 -29.21 8.37 18.05
C SER A 140 -27.73 8.34 18.48
N VAL A 141 -27.44 8.60 19.76
CA VAL A 141 -26.07 8.52 20.30
C VAL A 141 -25.56 7.08 20.30
N ILE A 142 -26.39 6.12 20.75
CA ILE A 142 -26.08 4.70 20.74
C ILE A 142 -25.77 4.21 19.32
N ASN A 143 -26.59 4.59 18.34
CA ASN A 143 -26.42 4.16 16.96
C ASN A 143 -25.17 4.75 16.30
N ARG A 144 -24.78 6.00 16.61
CA ARG A 144 -23.48 6.55 16.16
C ARG A 144 -22.29 5.77 16.72
N ILE A 145 -22.34 5.38 17.99
CA ILE A 145 -21.27 4.58 18.62
C ILE A 145 -21.16 3.20 17.96
N LYS A 146 -22.29 2.51 17.74
CA LYS A 146 -22.34 1.21 17.03
C LYS A 146 -21.81 1.33 15.59
N ALA A 147 -22.33 2.27 14.82
CA ALA A 147 -21.90 2.52 13.44
C ALA A 147 -20.39 2.82 13.35
N LYS A 148 -19.80 3.53 14.33
CA LYS A 148 -18.36 3.80 14.33
C LYS A 148 -17.51 2.58 14.71
N ILE A 149 -18.03 1.67 15.55
CA ILE A 149 -17.40 0.37 15.82
C ILE A 149 -17.43 -0.49 14.56
N GLU A 150 -18.59 -0.57 13.91
CA GLU A 150 -18.79 -1.31 12.65
C GLU A 150 -17.89 -0.77 11.53
N GLU A 151 -17.84 0.56 11.33
CA GLU A 151 -16.95 1.24 10.39
C GLU A 151 -15.48 0.94 10.66
N THR A 152 -15.05 1.02 11.93
CA THR A 152 -13.65 0.79 12.33
C THR A 152 -13.25 -0.67 12.10
N SER A 153 -14.08 -1.64 12.52
CA SER A 153 -13.85 -3.06 12.26
C SER A 153 -13.88 -3.38 10.76
N THR A 154 -14.77 -2.74 9.99
CA THR A 154 -14.86 -2.91 8.53
C THR A 154 -13.61 -2.40 7.83
N GLN A 155 -13.06 -1.26 8.24
CA GLN A 155 -11.78 -0.76 7.71
C GLN A 155 -10.64 -1.75 7.97
N ILE A 156 -10.54 -2.29 9.19
CA ILE A 156 -9.51 -3.27 9.56
C ILE A 156 -9.66 -4.55 8.74
N CYS A 157 -10.88 -5.08 8.61
CA CYS A 157 -11.13 -6.27 7.83
C CYS A 157 -10.91 -6.06 6.34
N ASN A 158 -11.20 -4.88 5.80
CA ASN A 158 -10.92 -4.55 4.40
C ASN A 158 -9.42 -4.41 4.12
N GLU A 159 -8.62 -3.91 5.08
CA GLU A 159 -7.16 -3.91 4.99
C GLU A 159 -6.58 -5.34 4.98
N LEU A 160 -7.10 -6.22 5.85
CA LEU A 160 -6.75 -7.65 5.86
C LEU A 160 -7.16 -8.36 4.56
N ARG A 161 -8.33 -8.03 3.97
CA ARG A 161 -8.80 -8.56 2.68
C ARG A 161 -7.96 -8.07 1.50
N SER A 162 -7.57 -6.78 1.49
CA SER A 162 -6.77 -6.21 0.40
C SER A 162 -5.34 -6.76 0.39
N ARG A 163 -4.75 -7.02 1.55
CA ARG A 163 -3.44 -7.71 1.66
C ARG A 163 -3.55 -9.24 1.54
N ASN A 164 -4.76 -9.80 1.44
CA ASN A 164 -5.02 -11.25 1.48
C ASN A 164 -4.31 -11.94 2.67
N ALA A 165 -4.32 -11.30 3.84
CA ALA A 165 -3.59 -11.75 5.02
C ALA A 165 -4.10 -13.11 5.52
N LEU A 166 -3.19 -14.03 5.82
CA LEU A 166 -3.49 -15.39 6.31
C LEU A 166 -3.39 -15.54 7.84
N ALA A 167 -2.79 -14.55 8.51
CA ALA A 167 -2.64 -14.50 9.97
C ALA A 167 -2.62 -13.04 10.45
N ILE A 168 -2.73 -12.85 11.76
CA ILE A 168 -2.41 -11.57 12.42
C ILE A 168 -0.89 -11.44 12.56
N GLU A 169 -0.34 -10.28 12.23
CA GLU A 169 1.09 -9.95 12.35
C GLU A 169 1.39 -9.13 13.62
N PHE A 170 2.66 -8.87 13.91
CA PHE A 170 3.14 -8.24 15.15
C PHE A 170 2.36 -6.98 15.55
N ASN A 171 1.94 -6.90 16.83
CA ASN A 171 1.24 -5.77 17.44
C ASN A 171 -0.07 -5.30 16.79
N GLN A 172 -0.50 -5.85 15.64
CA GLN A 172 -1.70 -5.38 14.93
C GLN A 172 -2.95 -5.25 15.83
N PRO A 173 -3.29 -6.19 16.73
CA PRO A 173 -4.46 -6.04 17.59
C PRO A 173 -4.31 -4.95 18.66
N LEU A 174 -3.09 -4.61 19.07
CA LEU A 174 -2.85 -3.48 19.98
C LEU A 174 -3.22 -2.16 19.29
N ASP A 175 -2.81 -1.99 18.03
CA ASP A 175 -3.09 -0.79 17.25
C ASP A 175 -4.54 -0.73 16.71
N TRP A 176 -5.14 -1.89 16.40
CA TRP A 176 -6.57 -1.98 16.12
C TRP A 176 -7.42 -1.59 17.34
N LEU A 177 -7.09 -2.08 18.54
CA LEU A 177 -7.80 -1.73 19.78
C LEU A 177 -7.53 -0.28 20.21
N ARG A 178 -6.33 0.27 19.96
CA ARG A 178 -6.05 1.72 20.08
C ARG A 178 -6.94 2.53 19.14
N LYS A 179 -6.99 2.19 17.84
CA LYS A 179 -7.82 2.87 16.83
C LYS A 179 -9.31 2.81 17.19
N LEU A 180 -9.78 1.67 17.68
CA LEU A 180 -11.17 1.49 18.13
C LEU A 180 -11.48 2.32 19.38
N CYS A 181 -10.59 2.32 20.38
CA CYS A 181 -10.70 3.18 21.57
C CYS A 181 -10.75 4.68 21.19
N ASP A 182 -9.86 5.13 20.31
CA ASP A 182 -9.79 6.51 19.85
C ASP A 182 -11.05 6.92 19.05
N ASN A 183 -11.51 6.08 18.14
CA ASN A 183 -12.70 6.35 17.33
C ASN A 183 -13.98 6.42 18.19
N ILE A 184 -14.13 5.55 19.19
CA ILE A 184 -15.25 5.62 20.15
C ILE A 184 -15.14 6.89 21.02
N TYR A 185 -13.94 7.26 21.47
CA TYR A 185 -13.73 8.50 22.23
C TYR A 185 -14.15 9.74 21.44
N ASN A 186 -13.75 9.83 20.16
CA ASN A 186 -14.08 10.96 19.29
C ASN A 186 -15.60 11.15 19.17
N VAL A 187 -16.35 10.07 18.91
CA VAL A 187 -17.84 10.12 18.85
C VAL A 187 -18.44 10.54 20.20
N ILE A 188 -17.86 10.12 21.33
CA ILE A 188 -18.31 10.56 22.65
C ILE A 188 -18.06 12.06 22.87
N THR A 189 -16.95 12.61 22.38
CA THR A 189 -16.64 14.05 22.54
C THR A 189 -17.53 14.99 21.74
N GLU A 190 -18.14 14.53 20.63
CA GLU A 190 -19.22 15.27 19.93
C GLU A 190 -20.34 15.67 20.92
N PHE A 191 -20.61 14.81 21.90
CA PHE A 191 -21.68 14.96 22.89
C PHE A 191 -21.17 15.52 24.23
N SER A 192 -20.15 16.38 24.23
CA SER A 192 -19.51 16.98 25.42
C SER A 192 -20.43 17.58 26.51
N LYS A 193 -21.70 17.86 26.20
CA LYS A 193 -22.74 18.27 27.19
C LYS A 193 -23.34 17.10 28.00
N PHE A 194 -22.95 15.86 27.70
CA PHE A 194 -23.46 14.61 28.27
C PHE A 194 -22.32 13.74 28.78
N THR A 195 -22.51 13.13 29.95
CA THR A 195 -21.66 12.03 30.41
C THR A 195 -22.15 10.74 29.76
N ILE A 196 -21.39 10.21 28.81
CA ILE A 196 -21.65 8.90 28.18
C ILE A 196 -20.75 7.84 28.85
N GLU A 197 -21.34 6.73 29.30
CA GLU A 197 -20.62 5.55 29.77
C GLU A 197 -21.06 4.29 29.01
N ILE A 198 -20.12 3.66 28.32
CA ILE A 198 -20.28 2.28 27.82
C ILE A 198 -20.04 1.32 28.99
N ASN A 199 -21.00 0.41 29.22
CA ASN A 199 -20.96 -0.46 30.39
C ASN A 199 -19.89 -1.54 30.27
N ASP A 200 -19.80 -2.20 29.12
CA ASP A 200 -18.84 -3.25 28.80
C ASP A 200 -18.17 -2.98 27.44
N TYR A 201 -16.84 -3.09 27.39
CA TYR A 201 -16.04 -2.97 26.17
C TYR A 201 -15.59 -4.34 25.64
N SER A 202 -15.78 -5.43 26.39
CA SER A 202 -15.39 -6.78 26.01
C SER A 202 -16.27 -7.32 24.87
N LEU A 203 -17.55 -6.95 24.83
CA LEU A 203 -18.41 -7.21 23.67
C LEU A 203 -17.88 -6.54 22.40
N ILE A 204 -17.37 -5.31 22.52
CA ILE A 204 -16.84 -4.51 21.41
C ILE A 204 -15.51 -5.10 20.91
N GLU A 205 -14.67 -5.59 21.82
CA GLU A 205 -13.43 -6.32 21.52
C GLU A 205 -13.73 -7.67 20.86
N GLN A 206 -14.66 -8.46 21.41
CA GLN A 206 -15.09 -9.75 20.85
C GLN A 206 -15.71 -9.60 19.45
N TYR A 207 -16.44 -8.51 19.17
CA TYR A 207 -16.94 -8.20 17.83
C TYR A 207 -15.81 -8.01 16.82
N LEU A 208 -14.84 -7.14 17.12
CA LEU A 208 -13.66 -6.93 16.27
C LEU A 208 -12.87 -8.23 16.09
N ARG A 209 -12.65 -8.98 17.17
CA ARG A 209 -11.91 -10.25 17.18
C ARG A 209 -12.56 -11.30 16.26
N LEU A 210 -13.89 -11.43 16.31
CA LEU A 210 -14.63 -12.36 15.47
C LEU A 210 -14.61 -11.93 13.99
N GLN A 211 -14.84 -10.64 13.70
CA GLN A 211 -14.74 -10.09 12.35
C GLN A 211 -13.34 -10.30 11.72
N VAL A 212 -12.27 -10.18 12.52
CA VAL A 212 -10.90 -10.51 12.10
C VAL A 212 -10.74 -12.02 11.85
N PHE A 213 -11.20 -12.89 12.76
CA PHE A 213 -11.12 -14.34 12.58
C PHE A 213 -11.83 -14.80 11.31
N ASP A 214 -13.09 -14.40 11.10
CA ASP A 214 -13.88 -14.78 9.92
C ASP A 214 -13.25 -14.26 8.62
N THR A 215 -12.63 -13.07 8.67
CA THR A 215 -11.89 -12.49 7.54
C THR A 215 -10.61 -13.28 7.21
N LEU A 216 -9.87 -13.76 8.21
CA LEU A 216 -8.68 -14.60 7.99
C LEU A 216 -9.05 -16.00 7.50
N VAL A 217 -10.18 -16.57 7.95
CA VAL A 217 -10.75 -17.81 7.39
C VAL A 217 -11.09 -17.61 5.91
N TYR A 218 -11.84 -16.56 5.57
CA TYR A 218 -12.19 -16.23 4.18
C TYR A 218 -10.95 -16.05 3.27
N ASN A 219 -9.94 -15.29 3.75
CA ASN A 219 -8.69 -15.11 3.02
C ASN A 219 -7.94 -16.44 2.80
N THR A 220 -7.94 -17.33 3.81
CA THR A 220 -7.32 -18.66 3.72
C THR A 220 -8.03 -19.55 2.70
N GLU A 221 -9.37 -19.58 2.69
CA GLU A 221 -10.14 -20.32 1.70
C GLU A 221 -10.01 -19.76 0.27
N ARG A 222 -9.88 -18.43 0.14
CA ARG A 222 -9.67 -17.75 -1.15
C ARG A 222 -8.28 -18.04 -1.69
N TRP A 223 -7.25 -17.95 -0.84
CA TRP A 223 -5.87 -18.25 -1.20
C TRP A 223 -5.70 -19.71 -1.60
N ASN A 224 -6.21 -20.65 -0.80
CA ASN A 224 -6.15 -22.09 -1.10
C ASN A 224 -6.79 -22.42 -2.45
N ARG A 225 -7.96 -21.86 -2.76
CA ARG A 225 -8.57 -22.00 -4.10
C ARG A 225 -7.67 -21.45 -5.19
N SER A 226 -7.17 -20.22 -5.06
CA SER A 226 -6.25 -19.64 -6.05
C SER A 226 -4.97 -20.47 -6.25
N GLN A 227 -4.41 -21.09 -5.21
CA GLN A 227 -3.26 -22.00 -5.36
C GLN A 227 -3.62 -23.33 -6.03
N GLN A 228 -4.86 -23.82 -5.86
CA GLN A 228 -5.36 -25.01 -6.55
C GLN A 228 -5.65 -24.69 -8.02
N ASP A 229 -6.35 -23.59 -8.31
CA ASP A 229 -6.66 -23.13 -9.67
C ASP A 229 -5.38 -22.90 -10.49
N ASN A 230 -4.39 -22.23 -9.89
CA ASN A 230 -3.08 -21.99 -10.51
C ASN A 230 -2.33 -23.31 -10.80
N LEU A 231 -2.35 -24.28 -9.88
CA LEU A 231 -1.64 -25.53 -10.08
C LEU A 231 -2.35 -26.45 -11.07
N GLU A 232 -3.68 -26.51 -11.08
CA GLU A 232 -4.43 -27.31 -12.06
C GLU A 232 -4.28 -26.71 -13.47
N LYS A 233 -4.24 -25.38 -13.62
CA LYS A 233 -3.86 -24.75 -14.89
C LYS A 233 -2.45 -25.16 -15.33
N LEU A 234 -1.46 -25.07 -14.44
CA LEU A 234 -0.08 -25.52 -14.74
C LEU A 234 -0.04 -27.01 -15.12
N ARG A 235 -0.86 -27.85 -14.47
CA ARG A 235 -1.02 -29.27 -14.80
C ARG A 235 -1.53 -29.45 -16.22
N GLU A 236 -2.58 -28.72 -16.61
CA GLU A 236 -3.16 -28.80 -17.95
C GLU A 236 -2.18 -28.31 -19.02
N ASP A 237 -1.51 -27.17 -18.81
CA ASP A 237 -0.53 -26.61 -19.74
C ASP A 237 0.69 -27.54 -19.95
N LEU A 238 1.18 -28.17 -18.87
CA LEU A 238 2.27 -29.15 -18.91
C LEU A 238 1.84 -30.51 -19.48
N LEU A 239 0.65 -31.01 -19.14
CA LEU A 239 0.11 -32.26 -19.69
C LEU A 239 -0.12 -32.11 -21.21
N LYS A 240 -0.67 -30.97 -21.64
CA LYS A 240 -0.80 -30.62 -23.05
C LYS A 240 0.57 -30.59 -23.74
N CYS A 241 1.56 -29.92 -23.17
CA CYS A 241 2.94 -29.91 -23.69
C CYS A 241 3.53 -31.34 -23.85
N PHE A 242 3.30 -32.20 -22.86
CA PHE A 242 3.74 -33.60 -22.86
C PHE A 242 3.07 -34.42 -23.97
N HIS A 243 1.76 -34.27 -24.18
CA HIS A 243 1.04 -34.87 -25.32
C HIS A 243 1.50 -34.29 -26.67
N ASP A 244 1.65 -32.97 -26.78
CA ASP A 244 2.07 -32.30 -28.01
C ASP A 244 3.44 -32.81 -28.48
N ILE A 245 4.42 -32.95 -27.57
CA ILE A 245 5.78 -33.41 -27.87
C ILE A 245 5.82 -34.91 -28.20
N LEU A 246 5.15 -35.76 -27.41
CA LEU A 246 5.18 -37.21 -27.65
C LEU A 246 4.35 -37.65 -28.86
N SER A 247 3.35 -36.86 -29.28
CA SER A 247 2.57 -37.13 -30.51
C SER A 247 3.17 -36.49 -31.77
N ASN A 248 4.12 -35.55 -31.62
CA ASN A 248 4.86 -34.92 -32.71
C ASN A 248 6.26 -34.49 -32.26
N SER A 249 7.23 -35.41 -32.31
CA SER A 249 8.62 -35.18 -31.90
C SER A 249 9.46 -34.38 -32.91
N SER A 250 8.84 -33.70 -33.88
CA SER A 250 9.55 -32.87 -34.86
C SER A 250 10.16 -31.61 -34.22
N TYR A 251 11.32 -31.18 -34.76
CA TYR A 251 12.00 -29.97 -34.31
C TYR A 251 11.17 -28.70 -34.46
N GLU A 252 10.26 -28.65 -35.44
CA GLU A 252 9.29 -27.56 -35.62
C GLU A 252 8.34 -27.43 -34.43
N ASN A 253 7.78 -28.56 -33.97
CA ASN A 253 6.91 -28.58 -32.79
C ASN A 253 7.70 -28.28 -31.51
N ILE A 254 8.91 -28.85 -31.34
CA ILE A 254 9.76 -28.57 -30.17
C ILE A 254 10.13 -27.09 -30.09
N ALA A 255 10.50 -26.45 -31.21
CA ALA A 255 10.75 -25.01 -31.29
C ALA A 255 9.48 -24.18 -31.01
N THR A 256 8.32 -24.59 -31.53
CA THR A 256 7.02 -23.95 -31.27
C THR A 256 6.67 -24.00 -29.78
N GLN A 257 6.84 -25.14 -29.12
CA GLN A 257 6.60 -25.30 -27.67
C GLN A 257 7.61 -24.48 -26.85
N LEU A 258 8.84 -24.31 -27.33
CA LEU A 258 9.84 -23.45 -26.68
C LEU A 258 9.40 -21.98 -26.71
N PHE A 259 9.06 -21.45 -27.89
CA PHE A 259 8.57 -20.06 -28.00
C PHE A 259 7.21 -19.83 -27.33
N ARG A 260 6.38 -20.88 -27.17
CA ARG A 260 5.16 -20.83 -26.34
C ARG A 260 5.47 -20.44 -24.88
N TYR A 261 6.54 -20.97 -24.29
CA TYR A 261 6.96 -20.61 -22.94
C TYR A 261 7.68 -19.25 -22.90
N VAL A 262 8.50 -18.92 -23.90
CA VAL A 262 9.09 -17.56 -24.03
C VAL A 262 7.99 -16.48 -24.05
N SER A 263 6.87 -16.73 -24.75
CA SER A 263 5.70 -15.85 -24.74
C SER A 263 5.07 -15.70 -23.35
N GLN A 264 5.02 -16.77 -22.56
CA GLN A 264 4.49 -16.73 -21.19
C GLN A 264 5.44 -15.96 -20.25
N SER A 265 6.75 -16.16 -20.36
CA SER A 265 7.74 -15.40 -19.59
C SER A 265 7.75 -13.91 -19.98
N VAL A 266 7.56 -13.56 -21.26
CA VAL A 266 7.31 -12.16 -21.69
C VAL A 266 6.02 -11.59 -21.07
N GLU A 267 4.90 -12.32 -21.10
CA GLU A 267 3.64 -11.86 -20.48
C GLU A 267 3.80 -11.59 -18.98
N LEU A 268 4.45 -12.49 -18.24
CA LEU A 268 4.73 -12.34 -16.81
C LEU A 268 5.65 -11.14 -16.54
N THR A 269 6.72 -10.98 -17.31
CA THR A 269 7.63 -9.84 -17.20
C THR A 269 6.92 -8.52 -17.48
N LEU A 270 6.01 -8.45 -18.46
CA LEU A 270 5.21 -7.25 -18.70
C LEU A 270 4.31 -6.89 -17.51
N VAL A 271 3.74 -7.86 -16.79
CA VAL A 271 2.95 -7.61 -15.57
C VAL A 271 3.82 -7.03 -14.45
N ILE A 272 5.01 -7.59 -14.22
CA ILE A 272 5.97 -7.04 -13.24
C ILE A 272 6.33 -5.59 -13.61
N GLN A 273 6.63 -5.35 -14.88
CA GLN A 273 7.04 -4.02 -15.37
C GLN A 273 5.92 -2.97 -15.33
N GLN A 274 4.65 -3.38 -15.36
CA GLN A 274 3.50 -2.49 -15.08
C GLN A 274 3.49 -2.05 -13.61
N GLN A 275 3.73 -2.98 -12.67
CA GLN A 275 3.71 -2.69 -11.23
C GLN A 275 4.84 -1.73 -10.82
N LEU A 276 5.99 -1.76 -11.49
CA LEU A 276 7.12 -0.87 -11.22
C LEU A 276 6.85 0.62 -11.48
N ILE A 277 5.71 1.00 -12.09
CA ILE A 277 5.27 2.41 -12.10
C ILE A 277 5.11 2.95 -10.67
N TRP A 278 4.77 2.09 -9.71
CA TRP A 278 4.70 2.39 -8.28
C TRP A 278 6.00 2.99 -7.74
N GLU A 279 7.15 2.44 -8.13
CA GLU A 279 8.46 2.87 -7.65
C GLU A 279 8.83 4.25 -8.22
N VAL A 280 8.52 4.48 -9.49
CA VAL A 280 8.69 5.79 -10.16
C VAL A 280 7.84 6.87 -9.47
N LEU A 281 6.61 6.55 -9.07
CA LEU A 281 5.73 7.46 -8.33
C LEU A 281 6.19 7.67 -6.88
N LYS A 282 6.69 6.62 -6.22
CA LYS A 282 7.24 6.68 -4.86
C LYS A 282 8.53 7.50 -4.80
N GLU A 283 9.43 7.36 -5.77
CA GLU A 283 10.64 8.18 -5.87
C GLU A 283 10.29 9.64 -6.19
N TYR A 284 9.37 9.88 -7.14
CA TYR A 284 8.87 11.22 -7.42
C TYR A 284 8.32 11.89 -6.14
N SER A 285 7.47 11.17 -5.41
CA SER A 285 6.84 11.68 -4.18
C SER A 285 7.87 11.92 -3.07
N LYS A 286 8.83 11.02 -2.89
CA LYS A 286 9.94 11.22 -1.95
C LYS A 286 10.71 12.52 -2.26
N ASN A 287 11.01 12.77 -3.53
CA ASN A 287 11.82 13.92 -3.95
C ASN A 287 11.03 15.26 -3.92
N HIS A 288 9.72 15.24 -4.21
CA HIS A 288 8.90 16.46 -4.36
C HIS A 288 8.01 16.79 -3.15
N TRP A 289 7.74 15.81 -2.28
CA TRP A 289 6.77 15.91 -1.18
C TRP A 289 7.32 15.46 0.19
N MET A 290 8.45 14.76 0.23
CA MET A 290 9.17 14.39 1.46
C MET A 290 10.60 14.96 1.52
N SER A 291 10.94 15.94 0.68
CA SER A 291 12.24 16.63 0.76
C SER A 291 12.21 17.74 1.82
N GLU A 292 13.38 18.10 2.37
CA GLU A 292 13.47 19.19 3.35
C GLU A 292 12.87 20.48 2.79
N ASP A 293 13.20 20.83 1.55
CA ASP A 293 12.69 22.04 0.90
C ASP A 293 11.19 21.99 0.59
N ARG A 294 10.66 20.88 0.08
CA ARG A 294 9.27 20.80 -0.43
C ARG A 294 8.50 19.64 0.21
N ASN A 295 7.53 19.99 1.06
CA ASN A 295 6.65 19.05 1.76
C ASN A 295 5.18 19.48 1.73
N PHE A 296 4.26 18.55 2.00
CA PHE A 296 2.80 18.73 1.88
C PHE A 296 2.30 20.05 2.48
N THR A 297 2.60 20.34 3.75
CA THR A 297 2.16 21.58 4.42
C THR A 297 2.76 22.85 3.80
N ARG A 298 4.02 22.82 3.33
CA ARG A 298 4.60 23.99 2.63
C ARG A 298 3.87 24.23 1.31
N TYR A 299 3.61 23.18 0.54
CA TYR A 299 2.92 23.30 -0.75
C TYR A 299 1.45 23.69 -0.57
N ALA A 300 0.75 23.15 0.44
CA ALA A 300 -0.59 23.57 0.80
C ALA A 300 -0.64 25.05 1.20
N TYR A 301 0.33 25.54 1.97
CA TYR A 301 0.49 26.97 2.28
C TYR A 301 0.75 27.80 1.00
N GLU A 302 1.69 27.40 0.14
CA GLU A 302 2.01 28.09 -1.12
C GLU A 302 0.80 28.14 -2.07
N ARG A 303 -0.04 27.10 -2.08
CA ARG A 303 -1.29 26.99 -2.87
C ARG A 303 -2.53 27.60 -2.20
N SER A 304 -2.40 28.18 -1.01
CA SER A 304 -3.49 28.84 -0.27
C SER A 304 -3.07 30.26 0.15
N PHE A 305 -2.62 30.43 1.40
CA PHE A 305 -2.20 31.71 1.97
C PHE A 305 -1.08 32.38 1.15
N GLY A 306 -0.08 31.60 0.71
CA GLY A 306 1.03 32.08 -0.11
C GLY A 306 0.60 32.66 -1.46
N SER A 307 -0.52 32.15 -2.00
CA SER A 307 -1.18 32.64 -3.22
C SER A 307 -2.27 33.66 -2.97
N TYR A 308 -2.47 34.13 -1.73
CA TYR A 308 -3.53 35.08 -1.35
C TYR A 308 -4.97 34.65 -1.73
N ASN A 309 -5.21 33.37 -2.04
CA ASN A 309 -6.50 32.86 -2.52
C ASN A 309 -7.43 32.50 -1.35
N VAL A 310 -8.56 33.20 -1.25
CA VAL A 310 -9.49 33.09 -0.10
C VAL A 310 -10.12 31.70 0.01
N GLU A 311 -10.50 31.08 -1.11
CA GLU A 311 -11.20 29.80 -1.11
C GLU A 311 -10.27 28.62 -0.80
N LYS A 312 -9.04 28.62 -1.34
CA LYS A 312 -8.04 27.60 -1.00
C LYS A 312 -7.58 27.72 0.46
N SER A 313 -7.48 28.94 0.99
CA SER A 313 -7.28 29.13 2.44
C SER A 313 -8.46 28.67 3.27
N ARG A 314 -9.71 28.94 2.86
CA ARG A 314 -10.91 28.43 3.54
C ARG A 314 -10.88 26.90 3.61
N ASN A 315 -10.63 26.22 2.50
CA ASN A 315 -10.60 24.75 2.45
C ASN A 315 -9.47 24.17 3.30
N TYR A 316 -8.26 24.74 3.23
CA TYR A 316 -7.13 24.35 4.09
C TYR A 316 -7.41 24.57 5.59
N ILE A 317 -8.11 25.64 5.98
CA ILE A 317 -8.55 25.87 7.39
C ILE A 317 -9.71 24.93 7.79
N ASN A 318 -10.49 24.43 6.83
CA ASN A 318 -11.65 23.58 7.09
C ASN A 318 -11.28 22.11 7.28
N ASP A 319 -10.48 21.54 6.37
CA ASP A 319 -9.87 20.22 6.52
C ASP A 319 -8.46 20.23 5.89
N PRO A 320 -7.41 20.41 6.70
CA PRO A 320 -6.04 20.46 6.20
C PRO A 320 -5.59 19.18 5.49
N ILE A 321 -6.08 18.01 5.95
CA ILE A 321 -5.65 16.71 5.45
C ILE A 321 -6.30 16.44 4.10
N SER A 322 -7.61 16.65 3.98
CA SER A 322 -8.32 16.52 2.70
C SER A 322 -7.77 17.50 1.64
N PHE A 323 -7.41 18.74 2.02
CA PHE A 323 -6.80 19.70 1.11
C PHE A 323 -5.36 19.32 0.70
N MET A 324 -4.55 18.78 1.61
CA MET A 324 -3.22 18.25 1.26
C MET A 324 -3.30 17.02 0.35
N ILE A 325 -4.30 16.16 0.54
CA ILE A 325 -4.55 15.02 -0.34
C ILE A 325 -4.99 15.49 -1.74
N SER A 326 -5.93 16.44 -1.86
CA SER A 326 -6.39 16.90 -3.17
C SER A 326 -5.27 17.55 -3.99
N LEU A 327 -4.42 18.37 -3.38
CA LEU A 327 -3.25 18.96 -4.06
C LEU A 327 -2.21 17.91 -4.51
N PHE A 328 -2.11 16.79 -3.80
CA PHE A 328 -1.25 15.68 -4.19
C PHE A 328 -1.85 14.89 -5.35
N GLU A 329 -3.15 14.59 -5.30
CA GLU A 329 -3.86 13.90 -6.39
C GLU A 329 -3.85 14.74 -7.69
N GLU A 330 -4.07 16.07 -7.59
CA GLU A 330 -3.89 17.03 -8.69
C GLU A 330 -2.50 16.94 -9.34
N GLU A 331 -1.42 16.94 -8.54
CA GLU A 331 -0.05 16.90 -9.09
C GLU A 331 0.29 15.54 -9.71
N ILE A 332 -0.17 14.43 -9.11
CA ILE A 332 -0.04 13.09 -9.70
C ILE A 332 -0.81 13.01 -11.02
N ASP A 333 -2.02 13.58 -11.12
CA ASP A 333 -2.78 13.60 -12.37
C ASP A 333 -2.12 14.44 -13.48
N VAL A 334 -1.41 15.53 -13.13
CA VAL A 334 -0.59 16.29 -14.08
C VAL A 334 0.58 15.46 -14.62
N ILE A 335 1.25 14.64 -13.80
CA ILE A 335 2.45 13.90 -14.23
C ILE A 335 2.18 12.49 -14.78
N LYS A 336 1.06 11.83 -14.43
CA LYS A 336 0.91 10.38 -14.61
C LYS A 336 1.09 9.92 -16.05
N ASN A 337 0.47 10.61 -17.02
CA ASN A 337 0.56 10.25 -18.43
C ASN A 337 2.02 10.31 -18.93
N ALA A 338 2.75 11.38 -18.59
CA ALA A 338 4.16 11.54 -19.00
C ALA A 338 5.12 10.55 -18.32
N ARG A 339 4.75 9.97 -17.18
CA ARG A 339 5.48 8.87 -16.52
C ARG A 339 5.14 7.51 -17.15
N ILE A 340 3.87 7.28 -17.47
CA ILE A 340 3.39 6.05 -18.11
C ILE A 340 3.96 5.90 -19.52
N GLU A 341 3.86 6.92 -20.39
CA GLU A 341 4.38 6.81 -21.76
C GLU A 341 5.89 6.55 -21.78
N ARG A 342 6.67 7.24 -20.96
CA ARG A 342 8.11 6.95 -20.81
C ARG A 342 8.36 5.51 -20.35
N ARG A 343 7.55 5.00 -19.41
CA ARG A 343 7.71 3.62 -18.95
C ARG A 343 7.35 2.59 -20.02
N LEU A 344 6.39 2.91 -20.90
CA LEU A 344 6.09 2.09 -22.08
C LEU A 344 7.23 2.12 -23.10
N GLU A 345 7.86 3.27 -23.36
CA GLU A 345 9.06 3.41 -24.20
C GLU A 345 10.24 2.60 -23.63
N GLU A 346 10.48 2.67 -22.32
CA GLU A 346 11.52 1.89 -21.62
C GLU A 346 11.29 0.37 -21.76
N ILE A 347 10.05 -0.08 -21.61
CA ILE A 347 9.67 -1.51 -21.74
C ILE A 347 9.75 -1.99 -23.19
N GLU A 348 9.24 -1.22 -24.15
CA GLU A 348 9.32 -1.57 -25.59
C GLU A 348 10.77 -1.74 -26.02
N LYS A 349 11.62 -0.77 -25.65
CA LYS A 349 13.05 -0.83 -25.96
C LYS A 349 13.71 -2.05 -25.31
N ALA A 350 13.55 -2.25 -24.01
CA ALA A 350 14.19 -3.36 -23.31
C ALA A 350 13.73 -4.73 -23.82
N MET A 351 12.45 -4.88 -24.20
CA MET A 351 11.94 -6.10 -24.83
C MET A 351 12.53 -6.31 -26.23
N TYR A 352 12.64 -5.26 -27.05
CA TYR A 352 13.28 -5.39 -28.37
C TYR A 352 14.79 -5.64 -28.28
N ASP A 353 15.49 -5.05 -27.32
CA ASP A 353 16.91 -5.31 -27.07
C ASP A 353 17.13 -6.77 -26.62
N ALA A 354 16.39 -7.27 -25.63
CA ALA A 354 16.50 -8.66 -25.15
C ALA A 354 16.06 -9.71 -26.19
N LEU A 355 14.99 -9.44 -26.96
CA LEU A 355 14.58 -10.33 -28.06
C LEU A 355 15.59 -10.32 -29.23
N LYS A 356 16.26 -9.20 -29.50
CA LYS A 356 17.36 -9.13 -30.47
C LYS A 356 18.57 -9.92 -29.98
N GLU A 357 18.96 -9.75 -28.72
CA GLU A 357 20.06 -10.48 -28.10
C GLU A 357 19.81 -11.99 -28.09
N LEU A 358 18.58 -12.45 -27.79
CA LEU A 358 18.18 -13.85 -27.96
C LEU A 358 18.36 -14.37 -29.41
N GLY A 359 18.13 -13.54 -30.43
CA GLY A 359 18.36 -13.89 -31.84
C GLY A 359 19.83 -13.93 -32.24
N GLU A 360 20.65 -13.07 -31.65
CA GLU A 360 22.10 -13.09 -31.77
C GLU A 360 22.67 -14.35 -31.12
N ILE A 361 22.26 -14.64 -29.88
CA ILE A 361 22.54 -15.86 -29.13
C ILE A 361 22.20 -17.13 -29.95
N ILE A 362 20.97 -17.25 -30.47
CA ILE A 362 20.56 -18.40 -31.32
C ILE A 362 21.42 -18.51 -32.59
N SER A 363 21.84 -17.38 -33.16
CA SER A 363 22.69 -17.35 -34.36
C SER A 363 24.14 -17.70 -34.08
N ASP A 364 24.65 -17.37 -32.89
CA ASP A 364 25.98 -17.75 -32.42
C ASP A 364 26.04 -19.26 -32.10
N TRP A 365 25.00 -19.77 -31.45
CA TRP A 365 24.82 -21.20 -31.18
C TRP A 365 24.84 -22.04 -32.47
N GLN A 366 24.11 -21.61 -33.51
CA GLN A 366 24.07 -22.25 -34.84
C GLN A 366 25.45 -22.32 -35.54
N GLN A 367 26.39 -21.44 -35.17
CA GLN A 367 27.76 -21.41 -35.74
C GLN A 367 28.75 -22.28 -34.96
N ARG A 368 28.50 -22.56 -33.67
CA ARG A 368 29.42 -23.30 -32.79
C ARG A 368 29.23 -24.83 -32.85
N VAL A 369 28.17 -25.33 -33.49
CA VAL A 369 27.97 -26.77 -33.73
C VAL A 369 28.94 -27.29 -34.81
N PRO A 370 29.78 -28.30 -34.53
CA PRO A 370 30.69 -28.84 -35.54
C PRO A 370 29.92 -29.63 -36.61
N THR A 371 30.03 -29.20 -37.88
CA THR A 371 29.35 -29.83 -39.03
C THR A 371 29.98 -31.13 -39.51
N THR A 372 31.01 -31.64 -38.82
CA THR A 372 31.90 -32.71 -39.31
C THR A 372 32.13 -33.87 -38.33
N THR A 373 31.67 -33.76 -37.08
CA THR A 373 31.63 -34.89 -36.13
C THR A 373 30.32 -35.66 -36.28
N PRO A 374 30.29 -36.99 -36.06
CA PRO A 374 29.03 -37.73 -35.99
C PRO A 374 28.16 -37.12 -34.89
N TYR A 375 26.87 -36.91 -35.18
CA TYR A 375 25.96 -36.17 -34.32
C TYR A 375 25.85 -36.81 -32.92
N GLU A 376 26.46 -36.17 -31.93
CA GLU A 376 26.18 -36.46 -30.52
C GLU A 376 24.75 -36.00 -30.21
N ASN A 377 23.98 -36.88 -29.57
CA ASN A 377 22.67 -36.54 -29.01
C ASN A 377 22.86 -35.55 -27.86
N PHE A 378 22.38 -34.31 -28.00
CA PHE A 378 22.38 -33.34 -26.90
C PHE A 378 20.99 -33.13 -26.34
N SER A 379 20.88 -32.85 -25.04
CA SER A 379 19.70 -32.22 -24.50
C SER A 379 19.62 -30.74 -24.91
N LEU A 380 18.41 -30.17 -24.95
CA LEU A 380 18.24 -28.71 -25.13
C LEU A 380 19.02 -27.90 -24.07
N GLU A 381 19.11 -28.38 -22.85
CA GLU A 381 19.86 -27.74 -21.76
C GLU A 381 21.35 -27.66 -22.05
N GLU A 382 21.96 -28.72 -22.61
CA GLU A 382 23.36 -28.70 -23.07
C GLU A 382 23.57 -27.84 -24.32
N ILE A 383 22.59 -27.80 -25.21
CA ILE A 383 22.53 -26.92 -26.40
C ILE A 383 22.55 -25.45 -25.99
N PHE A 384 21.83 -25.09 -24.93
CA PHE A 384 21.78 -23.73 -24.38
C PHE A 384 22.95 -23.40 -23.43
N GLN A 385 23.55 -24.41 -22.75
CA GLN A 385 24.64 -24.21 -21.77
C GLN A 385 26.07 -24.22 -22.35
N ARG A 386 26.34 -24.81 -23.52
CA ARG A 386 27.71 -24.93 -24.10
C ARG A 386 28.29 -23.60 -24.63
N THR A 387 27.77 -22.48 -24.17
CA THR A 387 27.80 -21.19 -24.83
C THR A 387 27.72 -20.09 -23.78
N GLU A 388 28.89 -19.69 -23.30
CA GLU A 388 29.08 -18.67 -22.24
C GLU A 388 28.21 -17.43 -22.48
N ILE A 389 27.13 -17.33 -21.71
CA ILE A 389 26.40 -16.09 -21.45
C ILE A 389 27.37 -15.20 -20.66
N ARG A 390 27.57 -13.96 -21.12
CA ARG A 390 28.68 -13.12 -20.63
C ARG A 390 28.36 -12.50 -19.28
N ASP A 391 29.02 -12.99 -18.23
CA ASP A 391 29.06 -12.36 -16.89
C ASP A 391 29.84 -11.01 -16.86
N ASP A 392 30.46 -10.59 -17.97
CA ASP A 392 31.35 -9.42 -18.09
C ASP A 392 30.63 -8.03 -18.05
N ALA A 393 29.62 -7.88 -17.20
CA ALA A 393 28.91 -6.62 -16.97
C ALA A 393 28.91 -6.24 -15.48
N GLU A 394 29.89 -5.41 -15.08
CA GLU A 394 29.89 -4.82 -13.72
C GLU A 394 28.56 -4.07 -13.45
N PRO A 395 28.00 -4.18 -12.23
CA PRO A 395 26.68 -3.64 -11.91
C PRO A 395 26.69 -2.11 -11.79
N SER A 396 26.60 -1.42 -12.93
CA SER A 396 26.33 0.02 -12.96
C SER A 396 25.00 0.32 -12.25
N SER A 397 24.98 1.35 -11.39
CA SER A 397 23.99 1.50 -10.33
C SER A 397 22.65 2.15 -10.75
N SER A 398 22.24 1.98 -12.01
CA SER A 398 21.01 2.57 -12.56
C SER A 398 19.85 1.56 -12.64
N LEU A 399 18.97 1.61 -11.61
CA LEU A 399 17.65 0.95 -11.47
C LEU A 399 17.57 -0.55 -11.87
N GLU A 400 17.23 -1.37 -10.87
CA GLU A 400 17.16 -2.84 -10.95
C GLU A 400 16.20 -3.39 -12.03
N SER A 401 15.29 -2.57 -12.55
CA SER A 401 14.27 -3.00 -13.51
C SER A 401 14.79 -3.43 -14.88
N SER A 402 16.02 -3.07 -15.26
CA SER A 402 16.66 -3.55 -16.50
C SER A 402 17.05 -5.03 -16.42
N LYS A 403 17.46 -5.52 -15.24
CA LYS A 403 17.84 -6.93 -15.01
C LYS A 403 16.69 -7.92 -15.11
N ILE A 404 15.45 -7.44 -15.12
CA ILE A 404 14.24 -8.27 -15.20
C ILE A 404 13.97 -8.67 -16.67
N ILE A 405 14.37 -7.85 -17.64
CA ILE A 405 14.18 -8.09 -19.07
C ILE A 405 15.54 -8.49 -19.67
N SER A 406 15.86 -9.79 -19.65
CA SER A 406 17.07 -10.34 -20.27
C SER A 406 16.74 -11.65 -21.03
N PRO A 407 17.56 -12.08 -22.00
CA PRO A 407 17.34 -13.31 -22.75
C PRO A 407 17.17 -14.54 -21.85
N GLU A 408 17.94 -14.61 -20.77
CA GLU A 408 17.98 -15.73 -19.81
C GLU A 408 16.64 -15.87 -19.08
N ASN A 409 16.11 -14.76 -18.55
CA ASN A 409 14.81 -14.73 -17.88
C ASN A 409 13.67 -15.10 -18.85
N LEU A 410 13.80 -14.75 -20.13
CA LEU A 410 12.81 -15.08 -21.15
C LEU A 410 12.85 -16.55 -21.60
N ILE A 411 13.95 -17.28 -21.37
CA ILE A 411 14.09 -18.70 -21.73
C ILE A 411 14.14 -19.66 -20.53
N GLU A 412 14.26 -19.17 -19.28
CA GLU A 412 14.42 -20.03 -18.10
C GLU A 412 13.31 -21.08 -17.98
N ASP A 413 12.04 -20.68 -18.03
CA ASP A 413 10.91 -21.62 -17.96
C ASP A 413 10.91 -22.62 -19.12
N ALA A 414 11.27 -22.17 -20.32
CA ALA A 414 11.35 -23.02 -21.51
C ALA A 414 12.45 -24.10 -21.34
N ILE A 415 13.64 -23.74 -20.84
CA ILE A 415 14.72 -24.69 -20.51
C ILE A 415 14.33 -25.58 -19.33
N ARG A 416 13.69 -25.04 -18.31
CA ARG A 416 13.24 -25.77 -17.11
C ARG A 416 12.21 -26.86 -17.42
N ILE A 417 11.37 -26.64 -18.44
CA ILE A 417 10.34 -27.57 -18.90
C ILE A 417 10.88 -28.51 -20.00
N LEU A 418 11.51 -27.96 -21.04
CA LEU A 418 11.89 -28.67 -22.26
C LEU A 418 13.36 -29.08 -22.31
N GLY A 419 14.23 -28.50 -21.48
CA GLY A 419 15.69 -28.61 -21.54
C GLY A 419 16.22 -30.04 -21.67
N LYS A 420 15.51 -31.03 -21.12
CA LYS A 420 15.95 -32.42 -21.14
C LYS A 420 15.46 -33.22 -22.35
N CYS A 421 14.73 -32.61 -23.30
CA CYS A 421 14.41 -33.22 -24.59
C CYS A 421 15.69 -33.45 -25.41
N THR A 422 15.87 -34.67 -25.91
CA THR A 422 17.06 -35.06 -26.69
C THR A 422 16.90 -34.67 -28.16
N ILE A 423 17.90 -33.97 -28.71
CA ILE A 423 18.00 -33.51 -30.08
C ILE A 423 19.11 -34.30 -30.79
N SER A 424 18.73 -35.12 -31.77
CA SER A 424 19.66 -35.97 -32.53
C SER A 424 20.30 -35.32 -33.76
N SER A 425 19.79 -34.17 -34.21
CA SER A 425 20.48 -33.28 -35.15
C SER A 425 20.30 -31.83 -34.67
N PRO A 426 21.27 -31.30 -33.89
CA PRO A 426 21.21 -29.93 -33.40
C PRO A 426 21.13 -28.91 -34.55
N GLN A 427 21.78 -29.18 -35.69
CA GLN A 427 21.81 -28.24 -36.80
C GLN A 427 20.43 -28.06 -37.45
N ASP A 428 19.68 -29.14 -37.66
CA ASP A 428 18.32 -29.08 -38.19
C ASP A 428 17.36 -28.45 -37.16
N PHE A 429 17.59 -28.70 -35.86
CA PHE A 429 16.87 -28.02 -34.80
C PHE A 429 17.13 -26.51 -34.78
N TYR A 430 18.38 -26.05 -34.93
CA TYR A 430 18.69 -24.62 -34.98
C TYR A 430 18.07 -23.89 -36.17
N VAL A 431 17.93 -24.56 -37.33
CA VAL A 431 17.17 -23.99 -38.46
C VAL A 431 15.71 -23.75 -38.06
N LYS A 432 15.06 -24.75 -37.45
CA LYS A 432 13.66 -24.65 -37.02
C LYS A 432 13.44 -23.68 -35.85
N LEU A 433 14.37 -23.63 -34.91
CA LEU A 433 14.39 -22.65 -33.81
C LEU A 433 14.49 -21.21 -34.34
N LYS A 434 15.29 -20.99 -35.39
CA LYS A 434 15.47 -19.69 -36.02
C LYS A 434 14.27 -19.27 -36.88
N GLU A 435 13.59 -20.22 -37.53
CA GLU A 435 12.32 -19.96 -38.22
C GLU A 435 11.23 -19.50 -37.23
N GLU A 436 11.03 -20.23 -36.13
CA GLU A 436 10.04 -19.86 -35.10
C GLU A 436 10.42 -18.60 -34.29
N TYR A 437 11.72 -18.35 -34.05
CA TYR A 437 12.20 -17.09 -33.49
C TYR A 437 11.75 -15.88 -34.31
N ASN A 438 11.99 -15.90 -35.64
CA ASN A 438 11.64 -14.79 -36.52
C ASN A 438 10.12 -14.55 -36.55
N LYS A 439 9.34 -15.64 -36.54
CA LYS A 439 7.88 -15.61 -36.45
C LYS A 439 7.41 -15.00 -35.14
N TYR A 440 7.90 -15.49 -33.99
CA TYR A 440 7.55 -14.97 -32.67
C TYR A 440 7.90 -13.48 -32.49
N VAL A 441 9.08 -13.04 -32.93
CA VAL A 441 9.46 -11.62 -32.87
C VAL A 441 8.53 -10.74 -33.74
N THR A 442 8.12 -11.23 -34.91
CA THR A 442 7.16 -10.53 -35.78
C THR A 442 5.76 -10.46 -35.13
N GLU A 443 5.29 -11.56 -34.55
CA GLU A 443 4.01 -11.63 -33.82
C GLU A 443 4.01 -10.68 -32.61
N PHE A 444 5.08 -10.68 -31.80
CA PHE A 444 5.25 -9.76 -30.67
C PHE A 444 5.26 -8.29 -31.11
N GLN A 445 6.00 -7.94 -32.17
CA GLN A 445 6.06 -6.56 -32.69
C GLN A 445 4.69 -6.05 -33.17
N ASN A 446 3.86 -6.93 -33.74
CA ASN A 446 2.49 -6.58 -34.16
C ASN A 446 1.58 -6.45 -32.94
N LEU A 447 1.56 -7.46 -32.05
CA LEU A 447 0.75 -7.46 -30.83
C LEU A 447 1.05 -6.28 -29.91
N TRP A 448 2.31 -5.84 -29.82
CA TRP A 448 2.70 -4.65 -29.08
C TRP A 448 1.98 -3.39 -29.57
N LYS A 449 2.04 -3.15 -30.88
CA LYS A 449 1.49 -1.97 -31.57
C LYS A 449 -0.03 -1.99 -31.67
N GLU A 450 -0.64 -3.16 -31.85
CA GLU A 450 -2.08 -3.32 -31.97
C GLU A 450 -2.83 -3.26 -30.64
N LYS A 451 -2.21 -3.74 -29.54
CA LYS A 451 -2.96 -4.03 -28.31
C LYS A 451 -2.17 -3.98 -26.99
N GLN A 452 -0.95 -4.53 -26.95
CA GLN A 452 -0.30 -4.82 -25.67
C GLN A 452 0.21 -3.56 -24.97
N ALA A 453 0.74 -2.57 -25.71
CA ALA A 453 1.07 -1.26 -25.13
C ALA A 453 -0.16 -0.60 -24.48
N ASP A 454 -1.33 -0.77 -25.10
CA ASP A 454 -2.61 -0.24 -24.63
C ASP A 454 -3.17 -0.97 -23.39
N ILE A 455 -2.85 -2.25 -23.23
CA ILE A 455 -3.12 -3.03 -22.00
C ILE A 455 -2.17 -2.57 -20.88
N CYS A 456 -0.87 -2.51 -21.16
CA CYS A 456 0.15 -2.04 -20.21
C CYS A 456 -0.19 -0.64 -19.68
N ARG A 457 -0.58 0.30 -20.56
CA ARG A 457 -1.03 1.65 -20.20
C ARG A 457 -2.20 1.62 -19.21
N LYS A 458 -3.25 0.83 -19.49
CA LYS A 458 -4.45 0.74 -18.63
C LYS A 458 -4.14 0.13 -17.28
N SER A 459 -3.26 -0.88 -17.24
CA SER A 459 -2.76 -1.49 -16.01
C SER A 459 -1.98 -0.48 -15.15
N MET A 460 -1.03 0.25 -15.74
CA MET A 460 -0.28 1.31 -15.04
C MET A 460 -1.17 2.44 -14.54
N VAL A 461 -2.23 2.83 -15.27
CA VAL A 461 -3.23 3.80 -14.77
C VAL A 461 -3.92 3.28 -13.52
N MET A 462 -4.31 2.00 -13.46
CA MET A 462 -4.89 1.41 -12.24
C MET A 462 -3.88 1.45 -11.07
N GLU A 463 -2.60 1.17 -11.30
CA GLU A 463 -1.59 1.26 -10.26
C GLU A 463 -1.29 2.71 -9.80
N VAL A 464 -1.48 3.71 -10.67
CA VAL A 464 -1.43 5.13 -10.25
C VAL A 464 -2.57 5.48 -9.28
N GLU A 465 -3.80 5.03 -9.56
CA GLU A 465 -4.93 5.30 -8.65
C GLU A 465 -4.82 4.47 -7.35
N ASN A 466 -4.27 3.24 -7.41
CA ASN A 466 -3.89 2.47 -6.21
C ASN A 466 -2.83 3.22 -5.38
N PHE A 467 -1.82 3.80 -6.05
CA PHE A 467 -0.77 4.60 -5.40
C PHE A 467 -1.36 5.79 -4.66
N LYS A 468 -2.26 6.57 -5.29
CA LYS A 468 -2.98 7.66 -4.61
C LYS A 468 -3.67 7.17 -3.34
N LEU A 469 -4.50 6.13 -3.43
CA LEU A 469 -5.33 5.61 -2.32
C LEU A 469 -4.53 4.98 -1.16
N ILE A 470 -3.27 4.62 -1.38
CA ILE A 470 -2.37 4.11 -0.35
C ILE A 470 -1.47 5.22 0.19
N TYR A 471 -0.83 5.99 -0.68
CA TYR A 471 0.14 7.03 -0.30
C TYR A 471 -0.52 8.25 0.37
N SER A 472 -1.78 8.55 0.06
CA SER A 472 -2.62 9.50 0.82
C SER A 472 -2.73 9.17 2.31
N LYS A 473 -2.49 7.93 2.73
CA LYS A 473 -2.46 7.52 4.15
C LYS A 473 -1.13 7.85 4.83
N GLU A 474 -0.06 8.08 4.05
CA GLU A 474 1.22 8.63 4.55
C GLU A 474 1.12 10.16 4.74
N ILE A 475 0.14 10.83 4.10
CA ILE A 475 -0.19 12.25 4.28
C ILE A 475 -0.94 12.47 5.61
N MET A 476 -0.23 12.30 6.74
CA MET A 476 -0.77 12.56 8.07
C MET A 476 -0.43 13.96 8.58
N GLY A 477 -1.46 14.79 8.78
CA GLY A 477 -1.38 15.95 9.67
C GLY A 477 -1.36 15.53 11.15
N CYS A 478 -0.90 16.42 12.03
CA CYS A 478 -0.90 16.16 13.48
C CYS A 478 -2.33 16.09 14.04
N ARG A 479 -2.62 15.08 14.86
CA ARG A 479 -3.95 14.82 15.43
C ARG A 479 -4.30 15.72 16.64
N HIS A 480 -3.73 16.91 16.72
CA HIS A 480 -3.88 17.84 17.85
C HIS A 480 -4.26 19.25 17.37
N THR A 481 -5.36 19.79 17.91
CA THR A 481 -5.97 21.08 17.54
C THR A 481 -5.20 22.32 18.05
N SER A 482 -3.87 22.26 18.09
CA SER A 482 -3.02 23.37 18.52
C SER A 482 -1.58 23.25 17.98
N LYS A 483 -1.15 24.20 17.15
CA LYS A 483 0.24 24.49 16.73
C LYS A 483 1.03 23.44 15.94
N CYS A 484 0.44 22.32 15.52
CA CYS A 484 1.14 21.27 14.79
C CYS A 484 0.36 20.78 13.54
N GLU A 485 1.05 20.59 12.41
CA GLU A 485 0.64 19.66 11.33
C GLU A 485 1.77 18.68 10.98
N LEU A 486 2.57 18.25 11.96
CA LEU A 486 3.69 17.34 11.73
C LEU A 486 3.36 15.94 12.27
N PRO A 487 3.56 14.86 11.49
CA PRO A 487 3.31 13.50 11.93
C PRO A 487 4.41 12.98 12.87
N GLU A 488 5.68 13.20 12.53
CA GLU A 488 6.85 12.76 13.31
C GLU A 488 8.09 13.65 13.04
N HIS A 489 9.12 13.50 13.87
CA HIS A 489 10.24 14.44 14.07
C HIS A 489 11.55 13.67 14.30
N GLU A 490 12.72 13.99 13.72
CA GLU A 490 13.07 15.00 12.69
C GLU A 490 13.95 14.37 11.58
N ILE A 491 15.00 14.93 10.94
CA ILE A 491 15.97 16.04 11.16
C ILE A 491 16.18 16.71 9.76
N ASN A 492 16.40 18.02 9.58
CA ASN A 492 16.78 19.08 10.54
C ASN A 492 15.87 20.34 10.51
N THR A 493 15.01 20.48 11.53
CA THR A 493 14.43 21.74 12.04
C THR A 493 14.10 22.90 11.06
N ASN A 494 12.87 22.95 10.55
CA ASN A 494 12.24 24.21 10.14
C ASN A 494 10.81 24.34 10.71
N HIS A 495 10.65 25.14 11.75
CA HIS A 495 9.37 25.51 12.36
C HIS A 495 8.63 26.52 11.45
N ARG A 496 8.11 26.02 10.31
CA ARG A 496 7.57 26.86 9.22
C ARG A 496 6.37 27.68 9.69
N ALA A 497 6.29 28.94 9.23
CA ALA A 497 5.20 29.86 9.56
C ALA A 497 3.82 29.25 9.25
N SER A 498 3.70 28.50 8.15
CA SER A 498 2.51 27.75 7.73
C SER A 498 1.79 27.01 8.87
N PHE A 499 2.53 26.29 9.72
CA PHE A 499 1.99 25.55 10.87
C PHE A 499 1.34 26.45 11.94
N HIS A 500 1.86 27.68 12.10
CA HIS A 500 1.32 28.66 13.03
C HIS A 500 0.12 29.42 12.46
N LEU A 501 0.01 29.54 11.14
CA LEU A 501 -1.07 30.29 10.50
C LEU A 501 -2.43 29.69 10.85
N MET A 502 -2.60 28.37 10.69
CA MET A 502 -3.82 27.67 11.12
C MET A 502 -4.17 27.95 12.59
N SER A 503 -3.18 28.06 13.48
CA SER A 503 -3.39 28.36 14.90
C SER A 503 -3.82 29.82 15.18
N CYS A 504 -3.65 30.72 14.22
CA CYS A 504 -4.19 32.09 14.28
C CYS A 504 -5.67 32.10 13.89
N PHE A 505 -6.05 31.36 12.83
CA PHE A 505 -7.44 31.26 12.36
C PHE A 505 -8.37 30.43 13.26
N THR A 506 -7.81 29.58 14.13
CA THR A 506 -8.55 28.66 15.02
C THR A 506 -8.38 28.93 16.52
N GLY A 507 -7.49 29.85 16.90
CA GLY A 507 -7.06 30.07 18.29
C GLY A 507 -7.54 31.39 18.89
N VAL A 508 -7.85 31.36 20.19
CA VAL A 508 -8.11 32.57 21.00
C VAL A 508 -6.86 33.01 21.77
N GLN A 509 -6.64 34.31 21.84
CA GLN A 509 -5.52 34.97 22.53
C GLN A 509 -5.49 34.64 24.04
N ALA A 510 -6.67 34.59 24.67
CA ALA A 510 -6.86 34.06 26.02
C ALA A 510 -8.25 33.40 26.10
N ARG A 511 -8.35 32.30 26.87
CA ARG A 511 -9.59 31.50 26.97
C ARG A 511 -10.79 32.32 27.44
N ASP A 512 -10.56 33.23 28.39
CA ASP A 512 -11.62 33.98 29.06
C ASP A 512 -12.09 35.20 28.24
N THR A 513 -11.21 35.78 27.41
CA THR A 513 -11.55 36.92 26.55
C THR A 513 -12.19 36.51 25.23
N LYS A 514 -11.85 35.30 24.73
CA LYS A 514 -12.20 34.80 23.39
C LYS A 514 -11.74 35.68 22.22
N ASN A 515 -10.92 36.70 22.42
CA ASN A 515 -10.34 37.50 21.34
C ASN A 515 -9.60 36.57 20.38
N ALA A 516 -9.80 36.73 19.06
CA ALA A 516 -9.07 35.95 18.07
C ALA A 516 -7.54 36.18 18.19
N ASN A 517 -6.72 35.14 18.01
CA ASN A 517 -5.26 35.27 18.02
C ASN A 517 -4.75 35.79 16.67
N LEU A 518 -4.65 37.11 16.54
CA LEU A 518 -4.24 37.78 15.30
C LEU A 518 -2.71 37.95 15.14
N ILE A 519 -1.91 37.21 15.93
CA ILE A 519 -0.45 37.37 16.03
C ILE A 519 0.23 36.01 15.82
N ILE A 520 1.14 35.95 14.86
CA ILE A 520 1.95 34.78 14.50
C ILE A 520 3.09 34.66 15.53
N CYS A 521 3.46 33.42 15.91
CA CYS A 521 4.35 33.17 17.05
C CYS A 521 5.72 33.86 17.02
N ASN A 522 6.24 34.24 15.85
CA ASN A 522 7.56 34.85 15.68
C ASN A 522 7.49 36.39 15.54
N GLU A 523 6.28 36.99 15.53
CA GLU A 523 6.14 38.46 15.48
C GLU A 523 6.69 39.10 16.77
N PRO A 524 7.37 40.26 16.71
CA PRO A 524 7.96 40.91 17.89
C PRO A 524 6.96 41.22 19.01
N ASP A 525 5.68 41.46 18.67
CA ASP A 525 4.63 41.67 19.66
C ASP A 525 4.26 40.40 20.44
N ASN A 526 4.47 39.20 19.87
CA ASN A 526 4.16 37.94 20.55
C ASN A 526 5.00 37.77 21.84
N TYR A 527 6.24 38.24 21.81
CA TYR A 527 7.17 38.22 22.96
C TYR A 527 6.71 39.07 24.15
N ARG A 528 5.68 39.92 23.96
CA ARG A 528 5.09 40.77 25.01
C ARG A 528 3.90 40.11 25.72
N TYR A 529 3.40 38.99 25.20
CA TYR A 529 2.27 38.27 25.78
C TYR A 529 2.69 37.27 26.85
N HIS A 530 1.85 37.17 27.88
CA HIS A 530 1.99 36.19 28.95
C HIS A 530 1.15 34.96 28.64
N TYR A 531 1.77 33.80 28.72
CA TYR A 531 1.18 32.48 28.51
C TYR A 531 1.11 31.72 29.84
N ILE A 532 0.12 30.84 29.95
CA ILE A 532 -0.20 30.07 31.16
C ILE A 532 -0.38 28.60 30.73
N LYS A 533 0.19 27.65 31.48
CA LYS A 533 -0.07 26.21 31.30
C LYS A 533 -1.00 25.73 32.41
N GLN A 534 -1.03 24.44 32.74
CA GLN A 534 -1.90 23.95 33.83
C GLN A 534 -1.33 24.24 35.23
N ASP A 535 -0.07 24.68 35.30
CA ASP A 535 0.52 25.37 36.44
C ASP A 535 0.29 26.88 36.24
N ASP A 536 -0.34 27.56 37.20
CA ASP A 536 -0.88 28.95 37.10
C ASP A 536 0.16 30.08 36.93
N GLU A 537 1.42 29.75 36.60
CA GLU A 537 2.49 30.72 36.42
C GLU A 537 2.36 31.45 35.07
N LYS A 538 2.17 32.78 35.13
CA LYS A 538 2.17 33.67 33.96
C LYS A 538 3.62 33.94 33.52
N LEU A 539 4.04 33.32 32.43
CA LEU A 539 5.37 33.46 31.84
C LEU A 539 5.29 34.21 30.51
N LEU A 540 6.29 35.02 30.17
CA LEU A 540 6.38 35.61 28.83
C LEU A 540 6.56 34.50 27.78
N PHE A 541 6.20 34.77 26.52
CA PHE A 541 6.28 33.77 25.43
C PHE A 541 7.64 33.05 25.34
N GLU A 542 8.74 33.77 25.56
CA GLU A 542 10.10 33.21 25.61
C GLU A 542 10.28 32.22 26.76
N GLU A 543 9.99 32.65 27.99
CA GLU A 543 10.12 31.85 29.21
C GLU A 543 9.21 30.62 29.16
N TYR A 544 7.96 30.82 28.75
CA TYR A 544 6.97 29.78 28.53
C TYR A 544 7.46 28.73 27.52
N THR A 545 8.00 29.17 26.38
CA THR A 545 8.46 28.26 25.33
C THR A 545 9.74 27.53 25.77
N LYS A 546 10.71 28.23 26.38
CA LYS A 546 11.91 27.62 26.97
C LYS A 546 11.58 26.58 28.04
N LYS A 547 10.56 26.82 28.88
CA LYS A 547 10.14 25.93 29.98
C LYS A 547 9.35 24.71 29.50
N TYR A 548 8.49 24.87 28.49
CA TYR A 548 7.47 23.89 28.14
C TYR A 548 7.58 23.26 26.75
N TYR A 549 8.39 23.84 25.86
CA TYR A 549 8.65 23.42 24.48
C TYR A 549 10.11 23.83 24.07
N PRO A 550 11.15 23.45 24.85
CA PRO A 550 12.53 23.91 24.64
C PRO A 550 13.07 23.62 23.23
N GLU A 551 12.58 22.56 22.60
CA GLU A 551 12.88 22.17 21.22
C GLU A 551 12.40 23.21 20.19
N TRP A 552 11.30 23.94 20.45
CA TRP A 552 10.84 25.02 19.57
C TRP A 552 11.65 26.30 19.74
N TRP A 553 12.17 26.58 20.94
CA TRP A 553 12.84 27.85 21.24
C TRP A 553 14.03 28.10 20.29
N GLN A 554 14.89 27.09 20.08
CA GLN A 554 16.05 27.20 19.19
C GLN A 554 15.70 27.56 17.74
N LEU A 555 14.43 27.43 17.35
CA LEU A 555 13.94 27.65 15.99
C LEU A 555 13.25 29.01 15.86
N LEU A 556 12.48 29.40 16.89
CA LEU A 556 11.88 30.72 17.02
C LEU A 556 12.94 31.83 17.08
N GLU A 557 14.02 31.61 17.82
CA GLU A 557 15.14 32.57 17.97
C GLU A 557 15.88 32.85 16.64
N ARG A 558 15.84 31.92 15.68
CA ARG A 558 16.62 31.98 14.43
C ARG A 558 15.93 32.67 13.26
N LYS A 559 14.61 32.89 13.30
CA LYS A 559 13.87 33.41 12.13
C LYS A 559 12.65 34.25 12.52
N LYS A 560 12.68 35.53 12.15
CA LYS A 560 11.48 36.40 12.12
C LYS A 560 10.53 35.92 11.00
N PRO A 561 9.22 36.14 11.12
CA PRO A 561 8.30 35.91 10.00
C PRO A 561 8.59 36.94 8.91
N ASP A 562 8.31 36.57 7.66
CA ASP A 562 8.42 37.51 6.54
C ASP A 562 7.30 38.55 6.58
N GLU A 563 7.52 39.75 6.05
CA GLU A 563 6.46 40.78 6.01
C GLU A 563 5.31 40.33 5.10
N ASP A 564 5.63 39.63 3.99
CA ASP A 564 4.65 38.96 3.13
C ASP A 564 3.81 37.92 3.88
N GLN A 565 4.41 37.14 4.80
CA GLN A 565 3.70 36.13 5.58
C GLN A 565 2.69 36.78 6.53
N ILE A 566 3.05 37.91 7.13
CA ILE A 566 2.15 38.72 7.95
C ILE A 566 1.02 39.29 7.08
N MET A 567 1.34 39.83 5.90
CA MET A 567 0.36 40.40 4.97
C MET A 567 -0.67 39.36 4.48
N GLN A 568 -0.23 38.18 4.06
CA GLN A 568 -1.09 37.07 3.64
C GLN A 568 -2.09 36.67 4.72
N VAL A 569 -1.62 36.47 5.95
CA VAL A 569 -2.47 36.07 7.08
C VAL A 569 -3.53 37.13 7.38
N ARG A 570 -3.13 38.39 7.41
CA ARG A 570 -4.04 39.50 7.72
C ARG A 570 -5.02 39.77 6.58
N ALA A 571 -4.63 39.57 5.33
CA ALA A 571 -5.51 39.66 4.16
C ALA A 571 -6.58 38.56 4.19
N ILE A 572 -6.19 37.29 4.33
CA ILE A 572 -7.11 36.16 4.42
C ILE A 572 -8.01 36.27 5.66
N TRP A 573 -7.48 36.74 6.80
CA TRP A 573 -8.29 37.03 7.98
C TRP A 573 -9.36 38.10 7.70
N MET A 574 -9.01 39.18 7.00
CA MET A 574 -9.97 40.23 6.67
C MET A 574 -11.16 39.74 5.83
N HIS A 575 -11.01 38.68 5.03
CA HIS A 575 -12.11 38.04 4.30
C HIS A 575 -12.85 36.97 5.14
N LEU A 576 -12.14 36.13 5.89
CA LEU A 576 -12.74 34.97 6.58
C LEU A 576 -13.20 35.23 8.03
N LYS A 577 -12.83 36.36 8.66
CA LYS A 577 -13.03 36.58 10.10
C LYS A 577 -14.45 36.37 10.62
N THR A 578 -15.48 36.75 9.87
CA THR A 578 -16.89 36.57 10.31
C THR A 578 -17.27 35.09 10.37
N GLU A 579 -16.85 34.32 9.38
CA GLU A 579 -17.01 32.86 9.32
C GLU A 579 -16.26 32.18 10.48
N LEU A 580 -15.00 32.56 10.68
CA LEU A 580 -14.10 31.95 11.66
C LEU A 580 -14.44 32.31 13.12
N CYS A 581 -14.77 33.57 13.41
CA CYS A 581 -15.26 33.97 14.73
C CYS A 581 -16.54 33.23 15.11
N SER A 582 -17.46 33.01 14.15
CA SER A 582 -18.65 32.19 14.36
C SER A 582 -18.29 30.71 14.58
N LYS A 583 -17.47 30.12 13.70
CA LYS A 583 -17.07 28.69 13.74
C LYS A 583 -16.34 28.33 15.03
N PHE A 584 -15.45 29.19 15.52
CA PHE A 584 -14.59 28.93 16.68
C PHE A 584 -14.99 29.69 17.96
N ASN A 585 -16.18 30.32 17.99
CA ASN A 585 -16.71 31.01 19.18
C ASN A 585 -15.77 32.12 19.70
N MET A 586 -15.20 32.88 18.77
CA MET A 586 -14.23 33.97 19.02
C MET A 586 -14.88 35.35 18.88
N VAL A 587 -14.29 36.35 19.52
CA VAL A 587 -14.64 37.77 19.37
C VAL A 587 -13.76 38.38 18.27
N ASP A 588 -14.38 39.12 17.35
CA ASP A 588 -13.67 39.93 16.35
C ASP A 588 -13.00 41.13 17.03
N SER A 589 -11.72 40.98 17.33
CA SER A 589 -10.85 42.02 17.88
C SER A 589 -9.94 42.67 16.82
N THR A 590 -10.34 42.65 15.54
CA THR A 590 -9.50 43.13 14.43
C THR A 590 -9.27 44.65 14.48
N PRO A 591 -8.00 45.13 14.38
CA PRO A 591 -7.71 46.56 14.30
C PRO A 591 -8.39 47.23 13.08
N LYS A 592 -9.03 48.38 13.30
CA LYS A 592 -9.87 49.06 12.29
C LYS A 592 -9.15 49.39 10.98
N ASN A 593 -7.84 49.59 11.02
CA ASN A 593 -7.03 49.90 9.84
C ASN A 593 -6.79 48.69 8.92
N TRP A 594 -6.87 47.46 9.43
CA TRP A 594 -6.55 46.25 8.66
C TRP A 594 -7.46 46.06 7.43
N HIS A 595 -8.70 46.57 7.45
CA HIS A 595 -9.56 46.55 6.27
C HIS A 595 -9.01 47.42 5.13
N ARG A 596 -8.43 48.58 5.42
CA ARG A 596 -7.75 49.39 4.40
C ARG A 596 -6.44 48.71 4.00
N ASP A 597 -5.69 48.26 4.99
CA ASP A 597 -4.28 47.88 4.83
C ASP A 597 -4.09 46.49 4.19
N TYR A 598 -5.06 45.57 4.31
CA TYR A 598 -4.90 44.18 3.86
C TYR A 598 -6.05 43.57 3.05
N TYR A 599 -7.30 44.07 3.13
CA TYR A 599 -8.45 43.43 2.45
C TYR A 599 -8.27 43.35 0.93
N HIS A 600 -7.61 44.35 0.34
CA HIS A 600 -7.37 44.47 -1.10
C HIS A 600 -6.26 43.55 -1.65
N LEU A 601 -5.56 42.81 -0.78
CA LEU A 601 -4.44 41.95 -1.18
C LEU A 601 -4.86 40.51 -1.54
N ALA A 602 -6.10 40.10 -1.21
CA ALA A 602 -6.56 38.73 -1.37
C ALA A 602 -7.68 38.59 -2.41
N GLU A 603 -7.56 37.55 -3.23
CA GLU A 603 -8.50 37.25 -4.30
C GLU A 603 -9.66 36.40 -3.78
N SER A 604 -10.85 37.00 -3.84
CA SER A 604 -12.14 36.33 -3.72
C SER A 604 -12.71 36.06 -5.11
N GLU A 605 -12.81 34.79 -5.50
CA GLU A 605 -13.65 34.38 -6.61
C GLU A 605 -15.12 34.72 -6.26
N TYR A 606 -15.88 35.21 -7.26
CA TYR A 606 -17.23 35.79 -7.12
C TYR A 606 -18.32 34.87 -7.69
#